data_AF-A0A482X085-F1
#
_entry.id   AF-A0A482X085-F1
#
_cell.length_a   1.000
_cell.length_b   1.000
_cell.length_c   1.000
_cell.angle_alpha   90.00
_cell.angle_beta   90.00
_cell.angle_gamma   90.00
#
_symmetry.space_group_name_H-M   'P 1'
#
loop_
_entity.id
_entity.type
_entity.pdbx_description
1 polymer ?
#
loop_
_entity_poly.entity_id
_entity_poly.type
_entity_poly.pdbx_seq_one_letter_code
_entity_poly.pdbx_strand_id
1 'polypeptide(L)'
;YYEGVIESIEGAEVSVLFNNYKTVEVTSLEFIKELPRSQEADAKAKKQPVSKLREYQKKKKQKKLQRYKQLEEERESEKNKWLAFSSK
;
A
#
# COMPACT_ATOMS: atom_id res chain seq x y z
N TYR A 1 6.02 30.66 -13.17
CA TYR A 1 4.74 30.01 -12.88
C TYR A 1 4.83 29.36 -11.52
N TYR A 2 3.83 29.54 -10.68
CA TYR A 2 3.73 28.94 -9.35
C TYR A 2 2.58 27.94 -9.34
N GLU A 3 2.68 26.92 -8.49
CA GLU A 3 1.59 25.95 -8.32
C GLU A 3 0.47 26.55 -7.48
N GLY A 4 -0.77 26.36 -7.93
CA GLY A 4 -1.95 26.84 -7.25
C GLY A 4 -3.19 26.06 -7.63
N VAL A 5 -4.25 26.24 -6.85
CA VAL A 5 -5.56 25.64 -7.03
C VAL A 5 -6.54 26.74 -7.45
N ILE A 6 -7.32 26.48 -8.49
CA ILE A 6 -8.38 27.40 -8.93
C ILE A 6 -9.55 27.29 -7.96
N GLU A 7 -9.92 28.40 -7.33
CA GLU A 7 -11.04 28.48 -6.37
C GLU A 7 -12.33 28.89 -7.05
N SER A 8 -12.30 29.95 -7.87
CA SER A 8 -13.44 30.41 -8.66
C SER A 8 -13.01 30.89 -10.05
N ILE A 9 -13.93 30.81 -10.99
CA ILE A 9 -13.78 31.33 -12.35
C ILE A 9 -14.97 32.24 -12.61
N GLU A 10 -14.70 33.52 -12.87
CA GLU A 10 -15.71 34.52 -13.21
C GLU A 10 -15.41 35.07 -14.62
N GLY A 11 -15.87 34.33 -15.63
CA GLY A 11 -15.70 34.71 -17.03
C GLY A 11 -14.23 34.71 -17.47
N ALA A 12 -13.63 35.90 -17.55
CA ALA A 12 -12.25 36.11 -17.96
C ALA A 12 -11.25 36.13 -16.79
N GLU A 13 -11.75 36.30 -15.57
CA GLU A 13 -10.96 36.37 -14.34
C GLU A 13 -11.04 35.04 -13.57
N VAL A 14 -9.92 34.65 -12.97
CA VAL A 14 -9.77 33.41 -12.22
C VAL A 14 -9.10 33.71 -10.89
N SER A 15 -9.75 33.27 -9.81
CA SER A 15 -9.18 33.32 -8.47
C SER A 15 -8.32 32.07 -8.26
N VAL A 16 -7.01 32.25 -8.08
CA VAL A 16 -6.05 31.18 -7.85
C VAL A 16 -5.48 31.27 -6.45
N LEU A 17 -5.60 30.18 -5.70
CA LEU A 17 -4.97 30.01 -4.39
C LEU A 17 -3.57 29.40 -4.58
N PHE A 18 -2.52 30.16 -4.26
CA PHE A 18 -1.14 29.66 -4.36
C PHE A 18 -0.78 28.75 -3.19
N ASN A 19 -0.26 27.55 -3.49
CA ASN A 19 0.06 26.54 -2.48
C ASN A 19 1.14 26.99 -1.48
N ASN A 20 2.11 27.78 -1.95
CA ASN A 20 3.27 28.19 -1.15
C ASN A 20 2.95 29.25 -0.09
N TYR A 21 2.01 30.15 -0.40
CA TYR A 21 1.76 31.34 0.42
C TYR A 21 0.33 31.40 0.97
N LYS A 22 -0.54 30.46 0.59
CA LYS A 22 -1.97 30.43 0.93
C LYS A 22 -2.66 31.79 0.66
N THR A 23 -2.19 32.49 -0.35
CA THR A 23 -2.74 33.77 -0.80
C THR A 23 -3.60 33.50 -2.02
N VAL A 24 -4.75 34.18 -2.08
CA VAL A 24 -5.64 34.18 -3.25
C VAL A 24 -5.31 35.41 -4.08
N GLU A 25 -5.08 35.21 -5.37
CA GLU A 25 -4.85 36.28 -6.34
C GLU A 25 -5.77 36.09 -7.54
N VAL A 26 -6.29 37.20 -8.07
CA VAL A 26 -7.12 37.21 -9.27
C VAL A 26 -6.22 37.39 -10.48
N THR A 27 -6.27 36.46 -11.42
CA THR A 27 -5.49 36.49 -12.66
C THR A 27 -6.36 36.14 -13.87
N SER A 28 -5.87 36.37 -15.08
CA SER A 28 -6.61 35.99 -16.30
C SER A 28 -6.32 34.55 -16.72
N LEU A 29 -7.26 33.95 -17.45
CA LEU A 29 -7.12 32.58 -18.01
C LEU A 29 -5.88 32.41 -18.89
N GLU A 30 -5.37 33.48 -19.50
CA GLU A 30 -4.20 33.46 -20.38
C GLU A 30 -2.90 33.10 -19.65
N PHE A 31 -2.83 33.39 -18.34
CA PHE A 31 -1.66 33.12 -17.52
C PHE A 31 -1.71 31.74 -16.82
N ILE A 32 -2.80 30.99 -16.99
CA ILE A 32 -2.96 29.65 -16.42
C ILE A 32 -2.33 28.62 -17.34
N LYS A 33 -1.45 27.78 -16.78
CA LYS A 33 -0.88 26.63 -17.46
C LYS A 33 -1.30 25.35 -16.76
N GLU A 34 -1.57 24.31 -17.54
CA GLU A 34 -1.78 22.98 -16.98
C GLU A 34 -0.53 22.54 -16.21
N LEU A 35 -0.74 22.06 -14.99
CA LEU A 35 0.32 21.41 -14.25
C LEU A 35 0.54 20.03 -14.88
N PRO A 36 1.75 19.68 -15.34
CA PRO A 36 2.02 18.34 -15.84
C PRO A 36 1.68 17.38 -14.70
N ARG A 37 0.68 16.51 -14.90
CA ARG A 37 0.35 15.45 -13.94
C ARG A 37 1.62 14.66 -13.68
N SER A 38 2.23 14.85 -12.50
CA SER A 38 3.25 13.93 -12.03
C SER A 38 2.63 12.54 -12.05
N GLN A 39 3.26 11.62 -12.78
CA GLN A 39 2.81 10.25 -12.99
C GLN A 39 2.62 9.46 -11.67
N GLU A 40 2.92 10.05 -10.52
CA GLU A 40 2.74 9.48 -9.19
C GLU A 40 1.27 9.31 -8.78
N ALA A 41 0.34 10.13 -9.28
CA ALA A 41 -1.09 9.96 -8.98
C ALA A 41 -1.70 8.73 -9.69
N ASP A 42 -1.20 8.40 -10.88
CA ASP A 42 -1.62 7.22 -11.67
C ASP A 42 -0.88 5.94 -11.26
N ALA A 43 0.24 6.06 -10.53
CA ALA A 43 0.99 4.90 -10.03
C ALA A 43 0.22 4.05 -9.00
N LYS A 44 -0.83 4.60 -8.36
CA LYS A 44 -1.72 3.84 -7.47
C LYS A 44 -2.80 3.03 -8.22
N ALA A 45 -3.00 3.28 -9.51
CA ALA A 45 -3.96 2.53 -10.33
C ALA A 45 -3.35 1.29 -11.01
N LYS A 46 -2.02 1.14 -11.01
CA LYS A 46 -1.37 -0.11 -11.40
C LYS A 46 -1.53 -1.12 -10.27
N LYS A 47 -2.67 -1.81 -10.27
CA LYS A 47 -2.91 -3.04 -9.51
C LYS A 47 -1.69 -3.97 -9.64
N GLN A 48 -0.76 -3.88 -8.70
CA GLN A 48 0.20 -4.95 -8.41
C GLN A 48 -0.58 -6.27 -8.36
N PRO A 49 -0.06 -7.39 -8.89
CA PRO A 49 -0.80 -8.65 -8.94
C PRO A 49 -1.03 -9.17 -7.53
N VAL A 50 -2.11 -8.73 -6.89
CA VAL A 50 -2.55 -9.08 -5.54
C VAL A 50 -2.70 -10.61 -5.41
N SER A 51 -2.92 -11.30 -6.53
CA SER A 51 -2.90 -12.76 -6.63
C SER A 51 -1.57 -13.37 -6.19
N LYS A 52 -0.43 -12.90 -6.72
CA LYS A 52 0.90 -13.42 -6.39
C LYS A 52 1.25 -13.22 -4.92
N LEU A 53 0.88 -12.07 -4.35
CA LEU A 53 1.10 -11.79 -2.93
C LEU A 53 0.22 -12.68 -2.03
N ARG A 54 -1.06 -12.87 -2.38
CA ARG A 54 -1.97 -13.77 -1.64
C ARG A 54 -1.51 -15.22 -1.72
N GLU A 55 -1.09 -15.70 -2.88
CA GLU A 55 -0.57 -17.06 -3.06
C GLU A 55 0.70 -17.28 -2.24
N TYR A 56 1.63 -16.33 -2.25
CA TYR A 56 2.83 -16.39 -1.42
C TYR A 56 2.50 -16.46 0.07
N GLN A 57 1.57 -15.62 0.55
CA GLN A 57 1.14 -15.64 1.95
C GLN A 57 0.46 -16.96 2.33
N LYS A 58 -0.39 -17.52 1.46
CA LYS A 58 -1.01 -18.85 1.66
C LYS A 58 0.05 -19.94 1.76
N LYS A 59 1.01 -19.99 0.83
CA LYS A 59 2.11 -20.96 0.83
C LYS A 59 2.98 -20.85 2.08
N LYS A 60 3.26 -19.62 2.55
CA LYS A 60 4.01 -19.37 3.79
C LYS A 60 3.27 -19.88 5.03
N LYS A 61 1.95 -19.61 5.14
CA LYS A 61 1.12 -20.11 6.25
C LYS A 61 1.07 -21.64 6.28
N GLN A 62 0.87 -22.27 5.12
CA GLN A 62 0.81 -23.73 5.00
C GLN A 62 2.13 -24.40 5.44
N LYS A 63 3.27 -23.88 4.99
CA LYS A 63 4.59 -24.39 5.42
C LYS A 63 4.80 -24.25 6.93
N LYS A 64 4.37 -23.13 7.52
CA LYS A 64 4.46 -22.91 8.98
C LYS A 64 3.62 -23.94 9.73
N LEU A 65 2.39 -24.20 9.27
CA LEU A 65 1.49 -25.17 9.87
C LEU A 65 2.05 -26.60 9.79
N GLN A 66 2.58 -27.00 8.63
CA GLN A 66 3.22 -28.31 8.47
C GLN A 66 4.42 -28.49 9.41
N ARG A 67 5.26 -27.45 9.56
CA ARG A 67 6.40 -27.50 10.47
C ARG A 67 5.96 -27.65 11.93
N TYR A 68 4.91 -26.95 12.35
CA TYR A 68 4.37 -27.13 13.70
C TYR A 68 3.81 -28.53 13.92
N LYS A 69 3.08 -29.07 12.94
CA LYS A 69 2.56 -30.44 13.02
C LYS A 69 3.68 -31.48 13.18
N GLN A 70 4.76 -31.35 12.41
CA GLN A 70 5.92 -32.25 12.53
C GLN A 70 6.59 -32.17 13.89
N LEU A 71 6.79 -30.95 14.41
CA LEU A 71 7.37 -30.75 15.74
C LEU A 71 6.50 -31.36 16.86
N GLU A 72 5.18 -31.29 16.73
CA GLU A 72 4.25 -31.88 17.69
C GLU A 72 4.26 -33.41 17.64
N GLU A 73 4.29 -33.98 16.44
CA GLU A 73 4.42 -35.42 16.22
C GLU A 73 5.76 -35.97 16.72
N GLU A 74 6.86 -35.26 16.48
CA GLU A 74 8.19 -35.61 17.01
C GLU A 74 8.19 -35.58 18.55
N ARG A 75 7.63 -34.53 19.15
CA ARG A 75 7.51 -34.40 20.61
C ARG A 75 6.67 -35.52 21.21
N GLU A 76 5.55 -35.88 20.57
CA GLU A 76 4.70 -36.97 21.03
C GLU A 76 5.38 -38.34 20.87
N SER A 77 6.11 -38.55 19.78
CA SER A 77 6.91 -39.77 19.56
C SER A 77 8.02 -39.93 20.62
N GLU A 78 8.68 -38.84 21.00
CA GLU A 78 9.74 -38.84 21.99
C GLU A 78 9.17 -39.05 23.40
N LYS A 79 8.05 -38.40 23.72
CA LYS A 79 7.30 -38.68 24.95
C LYS A 79 6.89 -40.15 25.04
N ASN A 80 6.37 -40.73 23.96
CA ASN A 80 5.98 -42.15 23.93
C ASN A 80 7.19 -43.08 24.08
N LYS A 81 8.33 -42.76 23.47
CA LYS A 81 9.59 -43.50 23.67
C LYS A 81 10.04 -43.44 25.13
N TRP A 82 9.99 -42.26 25.76
CA TRP A 82 10.34 -42.10 27.17
C TRP A 82 9.41 -42.85 28.10
N LEU A 83 8.09 -42.79 27.86
CA LEU A 83 7.11 -43.56 28.62
C LEU A 83 7.33 -45.07 28.48
N ALA A 84 7.59 -45.55 27.27
CA ALA A 84 7.87 -46.97 27.01
C ALA A 84 9.20 -47.43 27.63
N PHE A 85 10.18 -46.52 27.73
CA PHE A 85 11.45 -46.77 28.41
C PHE A 85 11.28 -46.76 29.94
N SER A 86 10.49 -45.84 30.49
CA SER A 86 10.27 -45.73 31.93
C SER A 86 9.26 -46.71 32.50
N SER A 87 8.42 -47.32 31.66
CA SER A 87 7.47 -48.36 32.06
C SER A 87 8.03 -49.78 31.94
N LYS A 88 9.31 -49.93 31.59
CA LYS A 88 10.05 -51.19 31.66
C LYS A 88 10.79 -51.29 32.99
#